data_AF-A0A1I7UJQ4-F1
#
_entry.id   AF-A0A1I7UJQ4-F1
#
_cell.length_a   1.000
_cell.length_b   1.000
_cell.length_c   1.000
_cell.angle_alpha   90.00
_cell.angle_beta   90.00
_cell.angle_gamma   90.00
#
_symmetry.space_group_name_H-M   'P 1'
#
loop_
_entity.id
_entity.type
_entity.pdbx_description
1 polymer ?
#
loop_
_entity_poly.entity_id
_entity_poly.type
_entity_poly.pdbx_seq_one_letter_code
_entity_poly.pdbx_strand_id
1 'polypeptide(L)'
;MIFLLLILLLIEEVSSENGLDVNALSGKSKKFFFDMTKQVMGVPSLKPENLAAQAFFRNFLDKYTKLDDKIKNDMTQHVPKATKLFDAAAKKFNIDPASAFKMLSTFFETFKKGASSEMASKGLQMAGKLLGGTGGGGGSLLGFLEPRR
;
A
#
# COMPACT_ATOMS: atom_id res chain seq x y z
N MET A 1 -5.94 14.99 -33.09
CA MET A 1 -5.59 15.64 -31.80
C MET A 1 -6.69 15.58 -30.73
N ILE A 2 -7.90 15.10 -31.03
CA ILE A 2 -9.01 14.98 -30.05
C ILE A 2 -8.81 13.82 -29.06
N PHE A 3 -8.13 12.74 -29.46
CA PHE A 3 -7.86 11.58 -28.59
C PHE A 3 -6.88 11.87 -27.43
N LEU A 4 -6.03 12.91 -27.55
CA LEU A 4 -5.07 13.27 -26.50
C LEU A 4 -5.74 14.08 -25.37
N LEU A 5 -6.84 14.79 -25.67
CA LEU A 5 -7.59 15.61 -24.71
C LEU A 5 -8.50 14.77 -23.80
N LEU A 6 -8.98 13.61 -24.25
CA LEU A 6 -9.79 12.69 -23.44
C LEU A 6 -8.99 11.99 -22.32
N ILE A 7 -7.66 11.89 -22.45
CA ILE A 7 -6.80 11.26 -21.44
C ILE A 7 -6.49 12.22 -20.29
N LEU A 8 -6.47 13.54 -20.54
CA LEU A 8 -6.22 14.55 -19.50
C LEU A 8 -7.42 14.77 -18.55
N LEU A 9 -8.65 14.50 -19.01
CA LEU A 9 -9.88 14.69 -18.21
C LEU A 9 -10.11 13.59 -17.14
N LEU A 10 -9.28 12.55 -17.09
CA LEU A 10 -9.30 11.54 -16.02
C LEU A 10 -8.40 11.91 -14.83
N ILE A 11 -7.72 13.06 -14.89
CA ILE A 11 -6.94 13.64 -13.80
C ILE A 11 -7.77 14.74 -13.14
N GLU A 12 -9.05 14.46 -12.87
CA GLU A 12 -9.76 15.26 -11.88
C GLU A 12 -9.13 15.01 -10.50
N GLU A 13 -8.78 16.13 -9.88
CA GLU A 13 -8.23 16.26 -8.55
C GLU A 13 -9.01 15.40 -7.55
N VAL A 14 -8.38 14.34 -7.05
CA VAL A 14 -8.80 13.75 -5.77
C VAL A 14 -7.67 13.97 -4.79
N SER A 15 -7.86 15.09 -4.09
CA SER A 15 -7.19 15.48 -2.87
C SER A 15 -6.78 14.26 -2.04
N SER A 16 -5.54 14.33 -1.57
CA SER A 16 -4.91 13.34 -0.73
C SER A 16 -5.54 13.39 0.66
N GLU A 17 -6.53 12.55 0.95
CA GLU A 17 -6.88 12.19 2.32
C GLU A 17 -7.33 10.72 2.36
N ASN A 18 -6.68 9.95 3.22
CA ASN A 18 -6.94 8.55 3.57
C ASN A 18 -6.60 7.51 2.50
N GLY A 19 -5.32 7.16 2.43
CA GLY A 19 -4.85 5.94 1.80
C GLY A 19 -5.47 4.72 2.45
N LEU A 20 -5.87 3.75 1.59
CA LEU A 20 -6.07 2.33 1.92
C LEU A 20 -6.55 2.08 3.36
N ASP A 21 -7.82 2.33 3.65
CA ASP A 21 -8.41 1.96 4.94
C ASP A 21 -8.66 0.45 4.99
N VAL A 22 -7.57 -0.29 5.11
CA VAL A 22 -7.56 -1.75 5.25
C VAL A 22 -8.23 -2.16 6.56
N ASN A 23 -8.34 -1.26 7.55
CA ASN A 23 -8.99 -1.55 8.83
C ASN A 23 -10.52 -1.57 8.70
N ALA A 24 -11.09 -0.81 7.77
CA ALA A 24 -12.53 -0.82 7.48
C ALA A 24 -12.97 -2.05 6.67
N LEU A 25 -12.05 -2.78 6.03
CA LEU A 25 -12.38 -3.96 5.24
C LEU A 25 -12.94 -5.12 6.09
N SER A 26 -13.85 -5.89 5.49
CA SER A 26 -14.32 -7.16 6.05
C SER A 26 -13.17 -8.18 6.17
N GLY A 27 -13.33 -9.20 7.02
CA GLY A 27 -12.28 -10.20 7.27
C GLY A 27 -11.77 -10.91 6.00
N LYS A 28 -12.66 -11.20 5.04
CA LYS A 28 -12.30 -11.84 3.77
C LYS A 28 -11.52 -10.90 2.86
N SER A 29 -11.94 -9.64 2.73
CA SER A 29 -11.22 -8.63 1.94
C SER A 29 -9.87 -8.27 2.53
N LYS A 30 -9.78 -8.16 3.86
CA LYS A 30 -8.50 -8.04 4.58
C LYS A 30 -7.59 -9.19 4.23
N LYS A 31 -8.07 -10.43 4.33
CA LYS A 31 -7.27 -11.62 3.99
C LYS A 31 -6.74 -11.54 2.56
N PHE A 32 -7.57 -11.17 1.58
CA PHE A 32 -7.12 -10.97 0.20
C PHE A 32 -5.99 -9.93 0.09
N PHE A 33 -6.15 -8.76 0.72
CA PHE A 33 -5.13 -7.71 0.72
C PHE A 33 -3.84 -8.14 1.44
N PHE A 34 -3.93 -8.84 2.58
CA PHE A 34 -2.77 -9.37 3.28
C PHE A 34 -2.04 -10.43 2.46
N ASP A 35 -2.77 -11.37 1.86
CA ASP A 35 -2.18 -12.43 1.03
C ASP A 35 -1.48 -11.83 -0.20
N MET A 36 -2.10 -10.83 -0.84
CA MET A 36 -1.52 -10.07 -1.94
C MET A 36 -0.27 -9.29 -1.49
N THR A 37 -0.34 -8.60 -0.35
CA THR A 37 0.78 -7.83 0.22
C THR A 37 1.98 -8.73 0.54
N LYS A 38 1.74 -9.90 1.14
CA LYS A 38 2.81 -10.88 1.40
C LYS A 38 3.46 -11.37 0.12
N GLN A 39 2.66 -11.73 -0.88
CA GLN A 39 3.15 -12.18 -2.18
C GLN A 39 3.99 -11.09 -2.86
N VAL A 40 3.49 -9.86 -2.95
CA VAL A 40 4.18 -8.76 -3.66
C VAL A 40 5.48 -8.34 -2.98
N MET A 41 5.55 -8.41 -1.65
CA MET A 41 6.76 -8.12 -0.91
C MET A 41 7.87 -9.12 -1.23
N GLY A 42 7.52 -10.39 -1.44
CA GLY A 42 8.45 -11.45 -1.86
C GLY A 42 8.90 -11.37 -3.32
N VAL A 43 8.27 -10.52 -4.16
CA VAL A 43 8.70 -10.34 -5.55
C VAL A 43 9.89 -9.37 -5.62
N PRO A 44 11.07 -9.79 -6.11
CA PRO A 44 12.29 -9.00 -6.06
C PRO A 44 12.24 -7.74 -6.94
N SER A 45 11.58 -7.84 -8.10
CA SER A 45 11.34 -6.70 -8.99
C SER A 45 9.95 -6.85 -9.60
N LEU A 46 9.18 -5.76 -9.59
CA LEU A 46 7.83 -5.73 -10.15
C LEU A 46 7.81 -5.26 -11.61
N LYS A 47 8.97 -5.13 -12.23
CA LYS A 47 9.07 -4.75 -13.64
C LYS A 47 8.39 -5.80 -14.52
N PRO A 48 7.63 -5.41 -15.56
CA PRO A 48 6.88 -6.36 -16.40
C PRO A 48 7.74 -7.40 -17.11
N GLU A 49 9.03 -7.13 -17.32
CA GLU A 49 9.96 -8.08 -17.96
C GLU A 49 10.39 -9.21 -17.01
N ASN A 50 10.17 -9.05 -15.70
CA ASN A 50 10.56 -10.04 -14.70
C ASN A 50 9.55 -11.20 -14.65
N LEU A 51 10.03 -12.44 -14.83
CA LEU A 51 9.18 -13.64 -14.80
C LEU A 51 8.40 -13.81 -13.49
N ALA A 52 9.01 -13.51 -12.34
CA ALA A 52 8.35 -13.60 -11.05
C ALA A 52 7.24 -12.54 -10.91
N ALA A 53 7.45 -11.33 -11.45
CA ALA A 53 6.42 -10.29 -11.50
C ALA A 53 5.25 -10.71 -12.38
N GLN A 54 5.52 -11.23 -13.58
CA GLN A 54 4.45 -11.71 -14.46
C GLN A 54 3.66 -12.86 -13.84
N ALA A 55 4.34 -13.83 -13.21
CA ALA A 55 3.68 -14.92 -12.49
C ALA A 55 2.80 -14.39 -11.35
N PHE A 56 3.32 -13.45 -10.57
CA PHE A 56 2.55 -12.77 -9.53
C PHE A 56 1.33 -12.04 -10.10
N PHE A 57 1.48 -11.24 -11.16
CA PHE A 57 0.38 -10.49 -11.78
C PHE A 57 -0.70 -11.40 -12.35
N ARG A 58 -0.32 -12.50 -13.03
CA ARG A 58 -1.28 -13.50 -13.53
C ARG A 58 -2.07 -14.13 -12.38
N ASN A 59 -1.36 -14.59 -11.34
CA ASN A 59 -2.00 -15.19 -10.16
C ASN A 59 -2.87 -14.20 -9.40
N PHE A 60 -2.44 -12.94 -9.31
CA PHE A 60 -3.19 -11.86 -8.69
C PHE A 60 -4.51 -11.61 -9.43
N LEU A 61 -4.46 -11.45 -10.76
CA LEU A 61 -5.64 -11.23 -11.58
C LEU A 61 -6.58 -12.43 -11.57
N ASP A 62 -6.05 -13.65 -11.60
CA ASP A 62 -6.86 -14.87 -11.49
C ASP A 62 -7.62 -14.92 -10.15
N LYS A 63 -6.92 -14.68 -9.03
CA LYS A 63 -7.55 -14.61 -7.70
C LYS A 63 -8.57 -13.48 -7.60
N TYR A 64 -8.23 -12.30 -8.12
CA TYR A 64 -9.08 -11.11 -8.08
C TYR A 64 -10.39 -11.31 -8.87
N THR A 65 -10.29 -11.84 -10.08
CA THR A 65 -11.46 -12.05 -10.95
C THR A 65 -12.43 -13.07 -10.36
N LYS A 66 -11.92 -14.06 -9.63
CA LYS A 66 -12.69 -15.10 -8.91
C LYS A 66 -13.21 -14.68 -7.53
N LEU A 67 -12.95 -13.46 -7.07
CA LEU A 67 -13.52 -12.98 -5.80
C LEU A 67 -15.04 -12.90 -5.89
N ASP A 68 -15.71 -13.31 -4.81
CA ASP A 68 -17.15 -13.13 -4.63
C ASP A 68 -17.54 -11.64 -4.76
N ASP A 69 -18.73 -11.37 -5.30
CA ASP A 69 -19.22 -10.00 -5.48
C ASP A 69 -19.30 -9.20 -4.18
N LYS A 70 -19.57 -9.88 -3.05
CA LYS A 70 -19.55 -9.26 -1.71
C LYS A 70 -18.17 -8.70 -1.36
N ILE A 71 -17.11 -9.43 -1.70
CA ILE A 71 -15.73 -9.02 -1.43
C ILE A 71 -15.35 -7.88 -2.36
N LYS A 72 -15.68 -7.97 -3.65
CA LYS A 72 -15.43 -6.88 -4.61
C LYS A 72 -16.17 -5.59 -4.21
N ASN A 73 -17.42 -5.71 -3.77
CA ASN A 73 -18.18 -4.55 -3.31
C ASN A 73 -17.55 -3.93 -2.05
N ASP A 74 -17.19 -4.74 -1.05
CA ASP A 74 -16.49 -4.29 0.17
C ASP A 74 -15.17 -3.56 -0.16
N MET A 75 -14.38 -4.12 -1.09
CA MET A 75 -13.17 -3.47 -1.62
C MET A 75 -13.47 -2.19 -2.39
N THR A 76 -14.61 -2.11 -3.09
CA THR A 76 -15.02 -0.89 -3.81
C THR A 76 -15.37 0.23 -2.85
N GLN A 77 -16.04 -0.10 -1.74
CA GLN A 77 -16.45 0.88 -0.72
C GLN A 77 -15.25 1.44 0.06
N HIS A 78 -14.34 0.58 0.49
CA HIS A 78 -13.26 0.97 1.40
C HIS A 78 -11.92 1.22 0.71
N VAL A 79 -11.71 0.67 -0.49
CA VAL A 79 -10.47 0.85 -1.26
C VAL A 79 -10.75 1.13 -2.75
N PRO A 80 -11.59 2.15 -3.07
CA PRO A 80 -12.10 2.38 -4.42
C PRO A 80 -11.01 2.60 -5.47
N LYS A 81 -9.92 3.29 -5.11
CA LYS A 81 -8.80 3.58 -6.04
C LYS A 81 -8.08 2.30 -6.48
N ALA A 82 -7.76 1.41 -5.55
CA ALA A 82 -7.09 0.14 -5.87
C ALA A 82 -8.02 -0.78 -6.66
N THR A 83 -9.29 -0.88 -6.23
CA THR A 83 -10.28 -1.74 -6.87
C THR A 83 -10.54 -1.34 -8.32
N LYS A 84 -10.70 -0.03 -8.60
CA LYS A 84 -10.82 0.47 -9.99
C LYS A 84 -9.62 0.10 -10.86
N LEU A 85 -8.41 0.18 -10.32
CA LEU A 85 -7.19 -0.18 -11.05
C LEU A 85 -7.15 -1.69 -11.33
N PHE A 86 -7.53 -2.52 -10.36
CA PHE A 86 -7.59 -3.97 -10.52
C PHE A 86 -8.63 -4.38 -11.56
N ASP A 87 -9.81 -3.75 -11.56
CA ASP A 87 -10.84 -3.97 -12.59
C ASP A 87 -10.34 -3.58 -13.99
N ALA A 88 -9.67 -2.43 -14.12
CA ALA A 88 -9.10 -1.99 -15.39
C ALA A 88 -8.01 -2.97 -15.88
N ALA A 89 -7.16 -3.45 -14.97
CA ALA A 89 -6.13 -4.44 -15.27
C ALA A 89 -6.73 -5.79 -15.69
N ALA A 90 -7.76 -6.27 -14.98
CA ALA A 90 -8.44 -7.53 -15.31
C ALA A 90 -9.11 -7.48 -16.68
N LYS A 91 -9.80 -6.37 -17.00
CA LYS A 91 -10.40 -6.16 -18.33
C LYS A 91 -9.35 -6.12 -19.43
N LYS A 92 -8.25 -5.38 -19.21
CA LYS A 92 -7.17 -5.26 -20.18
C LYS A 92 -6.37 -6.56 -20.33
N PHE A 93 -6.26 -7.39 -19.31
CA PHE A 93 -5.48 -8.63 -19.37
C PHE A 93 -5.96 -9.60 -20.45
N ASN A 94 -7.28 -9.63 -20.72
CA ASN A 94 -7.85 -10.46 -21.79
C ASN A 94 -7.58 -9.92 -23.21
N ILE A 95 -7.14 -8.67 -23.35
CA ILE A 95 -6.95 -7.98 -24.64
C ILE A 95 -5.46 -7.74 -24.90
N ASP A 96 -4.79 -7.14 -23.92
CA ASP A 96 -3.37 -6.81 -23.91
C ASP A 96 -2.77 -7.04 -22.51
N PRO A 97 -2.23 -8.24 -22.26
CA PRO A 97 -1.58 -8.60 -21.01
C PRO A 97 -0.42 -7.67 -20.63
N ALA A 98 0.32 -7.13 -21.60
CA ALA A 98 1.48 -6.28 -21.33
C ALA A 98 1.03 -4.94 -20.71
N SER A 99 -0.02 -4.33 -21.26
CA SER A 99 -0.63 -3.13 -20.67
C SER A 99 -1.21 -3.39 -19.27
N ALA A 100 -1.84 -4.54 -19.06
CA ALA A 100 -2.35 -4.92 -17.73
C ALA A 100 -1.21 -5.04 -16.71
N PHE A 101 -0.12 -5.72 -17.08
CA PHE A 101 1.06 -5.85 -16.21
C PHE A 101 1.74 -4.51 -15.94
N LYS A 102 1.79 -3.61 -16.92
CA LYS A 102 2.34 -2.26 -16.71
C LYS A 102 1.54 -1.48 -15.67
N MET A 103 0.21 -1.52 -15.71
CA MET A 103 -0.63 -0.87 -14.70
C MET A 103 -0.41 -1.46 -13.30
N LEU A 104 -0.40 -2.79 -13.20
CA LEU A 104 -0.16 -3.48 -11.93
C LEU A 104 1.25 -3.22 -11.39
N SER A 105 2.25 -3.23 -12.26
CA SER A 105 3.65 -2.91 -11.93
C SER A 105 3.75 -1.53 -11.29
N THR A 106 3.23 -0.49 -11.94
CA THR A 106 3.25 0.88 -11.41
C THR A 106 2.55 1.00 -10.06
N PHE A 107 1.38 0.36 -9.93
CA PHE A 107 0.63 0.35 -8.68
C PHE A 107 1.43 -0.34 -7.57
N PHE A 108 1.91 -1.55 -7.82
CA PHE A 108 2.59 -2.36 -6.81
C PHE A 108 3.97 -1.84 -6.45
N GLU A 109 4.69 -1.18 -7.37
CA GLU A 109 5.94 -0.49 -7.04
C GLU A 109 5.68 0.70 -6.13
N THR A 110 4.67 1.51 -6.44
CA THR A 110 4.24 2.62 -5.59
C THR A 110 3.76 2.10 -4.23
N PHE A 111 3.01 0.99 -4.22
CA PHE A 111 2.56 0.33 -3.01
C PHE A 111 3.73 -0.18 -2.16
N LYS A 112 4.73 -0.86 -2.74
CA LYS A 112 5.93 -1.31 -2.00
C LYS A 112 6.73 -0.13 -1.47
N LYS A 113 6.92 0.93 -2.25
CA LYS A 113 7.60 2.16 -1.81
C LYS A 113 6.83 2.86 -0.69
N GLY A 114 5.52 3.00 -0.82
CA GLY A 114 4.64 3.61 0.17
C GLY A 114 4.56 2.79 1.46
N ALA A 115 4.38 1.47 1.35
CA ALA A 115 4.39 0.56 2.49
C ALA A 115 5.75 0.56 3.18
N SER A 116 6.85 0.59 2.42
CA SER A 116 8.20 0.76 2.97
C SER A 116 8.37 2.11 3.64
N SER A 117 7.83 3.20 3.08
CA SER A 117 7.94 4.53 3.69
C SER A 117 7.12 4.63 4.97
N GLU A 118 5.88 4.15 4.99
CA GLU A 118 5.01 4.21 6.16
C GLU A 118 5.46 3.24 7.26
N MET A 119 5.89 2.01 6.89
CA MET A 119 6.51 1.09 7.84
C MET A 119 7.91 1.52 8.27
N ALA A 120 8.70 2.20 7.43
CA ALA A 120 9.97 2.79 7.85
C ALA A 120 9.73 4.00 8.74
N SER A 121 8.73 4.85 8.50
CA SER A 121 8.38 5.96 9.38
C SER A 121 7.86 5.44 10.73
N LYS A 122 6.96 4.44 10.73
CA LYS A 122 6.50 3.77 11.96
C LYS A 122 7.64 2.99 12.65
N GLY A 123 8.52 2.36 11.88
CA GLY A 123 9.68 1.61 12.33
C GLY A 123 10.77 2.51 12.91
N LEU A 124 11.00 3.70 12.34
CA LEU A 124 11.92 4.72 12.85
C LEU A 124 11.33 5.41 14.08
N GLN A 125 10.01 5.62 14.15
CA GLN A 125 9.35 6.10 15.37
C GLN A 125 9.39 5.07 16.50
N MET A 126 9.20 3.78 16.19
CA MET A 126 9.34 2.70 17.17
C MET A 126 10.80 2.48 17.57
N ALA A 127 11.73 2.49 16.62
CA ALA A 127 13.16 2.42 16.89
C ALA A 127 13.64 3.66 17.64
N GLY A 128 13.10 4.86 17.38
CA GLY A 128 13.39 6.07 18.15
C GLY A 128 12.88 5.98 19.59
N LYS A 129 11.71 5.35 19.81
CA LYS A 129 11.22 5.03 21.16
C LYS A 129 12.07 3.96 21.87
N LEU A 130 12.63 2.99 21.14
CA LEU A 130 13.45 1.92 21.69
C LEU A 130 14.92 2.33 21.90
N LEU A 131 15.47 3.17 21.03
CA LEU A 131 16.85 3.68 21.07
C LEU A 131 16.96 4.97 21.91
N GLY A 132 15.87 5.73 22.06
CA GLY A 132 15.77 6.81 23.05
C GLY A 132 15.41 6.33 24.46
N GLY A 133 15.30 5.01 24.65
CA GLY A 133 14.86 4.37 25.89
C GLY A 133 16.00 3.90 26.78
N THR A 134 17.00 4.73 27.11
CA THR A 134 17.62 4.75 28.45
C THR A 134 18.53 5.96 28.68
N GLY A 135 18.15 6.84 29.61
CA GLY A 135 19.08 7.43 30.59
C GLY A 135 19.42 8.92 30.45
N GLY A 136 18.96 9.75 31.40
CA GLY A 136 19.77 10.87 31.90
C GLY A 136 19.06 12.18 32.24
N GLY A 137 18.66 12.35 33.50
CA GLY A 137 18.94 13.58 34.28
C GLY A 137 18.27 14.90 33.88
N GLY A 138 17.16 15.21 34.54
CA GLY A 138 16.58 16.55 34.56
C GLY A 138 15.75 16.80 35.83
N GLY A 139 16.14 16.18 36.94
CA GLY A 139 15.61 16.48 38.26
C GLY A 139 16.26 17.76 38.78
N SER A 140 15.45 18.80 38.93
CA SER A 140 15.54 19.84 39.94
C SER A 140 16.94 20.20 40.47
N LEU A 141 17.64 21.10 39.79
CA LEU A 141 18.65 21.95 40.41
C LEU A 141 17.96 23.05 41.24
N LEU A 142 17.21 22.69 42.29
CA LEU A 142 16.78 23.65 43.31
C LEU A 142 16.55 22.94 44.65
N GLY A 143 17.41 23.27 45.61
CA GLY A 143 17.13 23.20 47.05
C GLY A 143 17.41 21.85 47.69
N PHE A 144 18.61 21.70 48.26
CA PHE A 144 18.82 21.13 49.61
C PHE A 144 20.33 21.19 49.93
N LEU A 145 20.85 22.42 50.07
CA LEU A 145 21.99 22.67 50.94
C LEU A 145 21.41 23.19 52.26
N GLU A 146 21.08 22.26 53.15
CA GLU A 146 20.86 22.59 54.56
C GLU A 146 22.01 21.97 55.37
N PRO A 147 22.78 22.77 56.12
CA PRO A 147 23.91 22.28 56.90
C PRO A 147 23.42 21.93 58.30
N ARG A 148 23.58 20.70 58.77
CA ARG A 148 23.55 20.42 60.21
C ARG A 148 24.46 19.27 60.64
N ARG A 149 25.47 19.70 61.41
CA ARG A 149 26.14 19.05 62.55
C ARG A 149 27.04 17.85 62.27
#